data_AF-A0A7J2S9W4-F1
#
_entry.id   AF-A0A7J2S9W4-F1
#
_cell.length_a   1.000
_cell.length_b   1.000
_cell.length_c   1.000
_cell.angle_alpha   90.00
_cell.angle_beta   90.00
_cell.angle_gamma   90.00
#
_symmetry.space_group_name_H-M   'P 1'
#
loop_
_entity.id
_entity.type
_entity.pdbx_description
1 polymer ?
#
loop_
_entity_poly.entity_id
_entity_poly.type
_entity_poly.pdbx_seq_one_letter_code
_entity_poly.pdbx_strand_id
1 'polypeptide(L)'
;MYSIDAKYSICDARYNWWGSFVPKKLHIVISRVKYFPWLLNPLFSHKCIYKENLTGKGGYGKEGYFIPKNMTFISLNDFDPMVDVKVCMKIKRARNIGEEKKKNIEIFIEGNKNKTSFKGDEILNYTSWQNVDDEKQNIEIDIKIGLEKKHIVYDMARGEWYGDDFIGDEDGYGHIKFSDAEIWFDIFYNDYDRDGLNYYEEVYIYGTDPAVSDYGKDYDNDGLPIQWEDKYGFNDFMKENHTIDYDNDGLDDYEEYYVFSKFSDPFAKDIFIEVDVMEGYEMYNESIQMLYDAFTSHNINLHIFVDEKIPHKERVYYNDAVDIYWKYFLNENVSSLKHGIYHYAIIISYSSSKRGGHAFVGYENLDSFLLAGEYINKWRKGESRKIAYASLFMHEFGHTLGIFDDTFGGVDNESCNAPWLAGYWKYRNYKSCMNYRYAFGIVDYSDGSHGINDFDDWRSINLKFFKDSFYYPGV
;
A
#
# COMPACT_ATOMS: atom_id res chain seq x y z
N MET A 1 -38.16 -2.12 6.49
CA MET A 1 -37.48 -2.41 7.78
C MET A 1 -37.76 -1.21 8.68
N TYR A 2 -38.49 -1.37 9.80
CA TYR A 2 -39.03 -0.24 10.58
C TYR A 2 -38.25 0.09 11.86
N SER A 3 -37.28 -0.72 12.25
CA SER A 3 -36.17 -0.37 13.14
C SER A 3 -35.00 -1.33 12.92
N ILE A 4 -33.77 -0.85 13.17
CA ILE A 4 -32.60 -1.69 13.44
C ILE A 4 -32.26 -1.38 14.89
N ASP A 5 -32.56 -2.32 15.77
CA ASP A 5 -32.22 -2.22 17.19
C ASP A 5 -31.06 -3.18 17.45
N ALA A 6 -29.85 -2.65 17.52
CA ALA A 6 -28.67 -3.42 17.86
C ALA A 6 -27.76 -2.63 18.79
N LYS A 7 -27.44 -3.24 19.93
CA LYS A 7 -26.64 -2.62 21.00
C LYS A 7 -25.21 -2.28 20.54
N TYR A 8 -24.74 -2.99 19.51
CA TYR A 8 -23.52 -2.75 18.73
C TYR A 8 -23.76 -3.38 17.34
N SER A 9 -23.89 -2.55 16.29
CA SER A 9 -23.90 -3.02 14.91
C SER A 9 -22.92 -2.21 14.11
N ILE A 10 -21.99 -2.90 13.46
CA ILE A 10 -21.14 -2.34 12.41
C ILE A 10 -21.93 -2.49 11.10
N CYS A 11 -22.16 -1.37 10.42
CA CYS A 11 -22.83 -1.32 9.13
C CYS A 11 -21.79 -0.98 8.07
N ASP A 12 -21.41 -1.94 7.24
CA ASP A 12 -20.61 -1.68 6.04
C ASP A 12 -21.53 -1.11 4.95
N ALA A 13 -21.31 0.16 4.59
CA ALA A 13 -22.14 0.85 3.61
C ALA A 13 -21.90 0.35 2.17
N ARG A 14 -20.79 -0.35 1.88
CA ARG A 14 -20.45 -0.90 0.55
C ARG A 14 -21.47 -1.93 0.07
N TYR A 15 -22.07 -2.68 0.99
CA TYR A 15 -23.00 -3.77 0.69
C TYR A 15 -24.48 -3.41 0.84
N ASN A 16 -24.81 -2.14 1.11
CA ASN A 16 -26.18 -1.68 1.32
C ASN A 16 -26.74 -0.93 0.10
N TRP A 17 -27.83 -1.45 -0.47
CA TRP A 17 -28.51 -0.84 -1.62
C TRP A 17 -29.46 0.29 -1.16
N TRP A 18 -29.00 1.55 -1.24
CA TRP A 18 -29.77 2.72 -0.81
C TRP A 18 -30.66 3.31 -1.91
N GLY A 19 -31.62 2.51 -2.40
CA GLY A 19 -32.71 2.96 -3.27
C GLY A 19 -34.04 3.25 -2.55
N SER A 20 -34.08 3.19 -1.22
CA SER A 20 -35.31 3.35 -0.44
C SER A 20 -35.38 4.67 0.33
N PHE A 21 -36.58 5.24 0.41
CA PHE A 21 -36.91 6.42 1.21
C PHE A 21 -36.39 6.28 2.65
N VAL A 22 -35.48 7.18 3.05
CA VAL A 22 -35.02 7.28 4.43
C VAL A 22 -36.19 7.68 5.33
N PRO A 23 -36.52 6.92 6.40
CA PRO A 23 -37.64 7.24 7.28
C PRO A 23 -37.40 8.57 7.99
N LYS A 24 -38.41 9.43 8.05
CA LYS A 24 -38.35 10.75 8.72
C LYS A 24 -38.13 10.70 10.24
N LYS A 25 -38.11 9.50 10.86
CA LYS A 25 -37.84 9.28 12.28
C LYS A 25 -36.97 8.05 12.43
N LEU A 26 -35.67 8.25 12.68
CA LEU A 26 -34.78 7.24 13.23
C LEU A 26 -34.80 7.39 14.75
N HIS A 27 -35.09 6.30 15.47
CA HIS A 27 -34.86 6.26 16.91
C HIS A 27 -33.38 5.95 17.15
N ILE A 28 -32.60 6.94 17.55
CA ILE A 28 -31.18 6.78 17.87
C ILE A 28 -31.10 6.17 19.27
N VAL A 29 -30.90 4.86 19.34
CA VAL A 29 -30.49 4.17 20.57
C VAL A 29 -29.17 3.48 20.24
N ILE A 30 -28.06 4.11 20.64
CA ILE A 30 -26.69 3.60 20.73
C ILE A 30 -26.32 2.61 19.62
N SER A 31 -26.06 3.13 18.42
CA SER A 31 -25.43 2.41 17.32
C SER A 31 -24.56 3.40 16.54
N ARG A 32 -23.25 3.14 16.44
CA ARG A 32 -22.27 4.01 15.74
C ARG A 32 -22.26 3.61 14.26
N VAL A 33 -22.65 4.53 13.39
CA VAL A 33 -22.57 4.35 11.93
C VAL A 33 -21.21 4.88 11.49
N LYS A 34 -20.29 4.01 11.04
CA LYS A 34 -19.11 4.42 10.25
C LYS A 34 -19.65 4.84 8.87
N TYR A 35 -19.53 6.12 8.52
CA TYR A 35 -19.92 6.64 7.21
C TYR A 35 -18.71 6.54 6.29
N PHE A 36 -18.89 5.99 5.09
CA PHE A 36 -17.84 5.99 4.06
C PHE A 36 -17.95 7.25 3.16
N PRO A 37 -16.83 7.72 2.56
CA PRO A 37 -16.67 9.11 2.09
C PRO A 37 -17.65 9.55 0.99
N TRP A 38 -18.09 8.65 0.11
CA TRP A 38 -18.98 9.02 -1.01
C TRP A 38 -20.43 9.31 -0.61
N LEU A 39 -20.76 9.21 0.68
CA LEU A 39 -22.11 9.49 1.21
C LEU A 39 -22.19 10.70 2.15
N LEU A 40 -21.16 11.54 2.20
CA LEU A 40 -21.14 12.72 3.06
C LEU A 40 -21.38 14.01 2.25
N ASN A 41 -22.50 14.67 2.53
CA ASN A 41 -22.50 16.14 2.44
C ASN A 41 -21.51 16.66 3.50
N PRO A 42 -20.91 17.85 3.33
CA PRO A 42 -20.21 18.51 4.42
C PRO A 42 -21.09 18.49 5.66
N LEU A 43 -20.49 18.25 6.83
CA LEU A 43 -21.21 18.20 8.12
C LEU A 43 -22.11 19.43 8.28
N PHE A 44 -21.73 20.54 7.65
CA PHE A 44 -22.47 21.79 7.59
C PHE A 44 -22.72 22.24 6.15
N SER A 45 -23.88 21.87 5.58
CA SER A 45 -24.48 22.69 4.51
C SER A 45 -25.20 23.86 5.18
N HIS A 46 -25.03 25.10 4.70
CA HIS A 46 -25.65 26.32 5.24
C HIS A 46 -27.20 26.28 5.22
N LYS A 47 -27.82 25.48 6.09
CA LYS A 47 -29.25 25.47 6.37
C LYS A 47 -29.48 25.14 7.84
N CYS A 48 -29.82 26.20 8.59
CA CYS A 48 -30.45 26.10 9.90
C CYS A 48 -31.62 25.11 9.87
N ILE A 49 -31.63 24.11 10.78
CA ILE A 49 -32.83 23.28 11.02
C ILE A 49 -33.10 23.16 12.54
N TYR A 50 -34.21 23.79 12.92
CA TYR A 50 -35.16 23.64 14.04
C TYR A 50 -34.79 22.89 15.34
N LYS A 51 -35.07 23.60 16.46
CA LYS A 51 -35.25 23.09 17.83
C LYS A 51 -36.47 22.16 17.93
N GLU A 52 -36.29 20.98 18.52
CA GLU A 52 -37.33 20.33 19.33
C GLU A 52 -36.82 20.13 20.76
N ASN A 53 -37.56 20.73 21.71
CA ASN A 53 -37.37 20.53 23.14
C ASN A 53 -37.86 19.14 23.52
N LEU A 54 -37.02 18.30 24.11
CA LEU A 54 -37.47 17.10 24.83
C LEU A 54 -37.05 17.18 26.29
N THR A 55 -38.01 17.60 27.11
CA THR A 55 -38.02 17.41 28.56
C THR A 55 -38.24 15.93 28.88
N GLY A 56 -37.31 15.30 29.59
CA GLY A 56 -37.51 13.93 30.08
C GLY A 56 -36.49 13.54 31.15
N LYS A 57 -36.96 13.39 32.40
CA LYS A 57 -36.20 12.84 33.54
C LYS A 57 -36.09 11.32 33.42
N GLY A 58 -34.93 10.75 33.77
CA GLY A 58 -34.76 9.32 34.07
C GLY A 58 -33.30 8.97 34.38
N GLY A 59 -33.04 8.43 35.56
CA GLY A 59 -31.69 8.10 36.06
C GLY A 59 -31.29 6.62 35.88
N TYR A 60 -30.14 6.30 36.50
CA TYR A 60 -29.36 5.03 36.54
C TYR A 60 -28.40 4.86 35.35
N GLY A 61 -27.11 4.53 35.47
CA GLY A 61 -26.24 4.13 36.58
C GLY A 61 -24.78 4.07 36.06
N LYS A 62 -23.80 4.10 36.97
CA LYS A 62 -22.36 4.31 36.73
C LYS A 62 -21.68 3.18 35.94
N GLU A 63 -21.22 3.50 34.73
CA GLU A 63 -19.93 3.11 34.15
C GLU A 63 -19.37 4.40 33.52
N GLY A 64 -18.11 4.73 33.81
CA GLY A 64 -17.51 6.02 33.50
C GLY A 64 -17.14 6.14 32.02
N TYR A 65 -18.14 6.28 31.16
CA TYR A 65 -17.97 6.72 29.79
C TYR A 65 -17.68 8.23 29.77
N PHE A 66 -16.61 8.64 29.10
CA PHE A 66 -16.40 10.04 28.78
C PHE A 66 -17.45 10.43 27.73
N ILE A 67 -18.57 10.97 28.20
CA ILE A 67 -19.57 11.62 27.35
C ILE A 67 -19.17 13.10 27.31
N PRO A 68 -18.82 13.67 26.15
CA PRO A 68 -18.61 15.12 26.03
C PRO A 68 -19.85 15.82 26.59
N LYS A 69 -19.68 16.49 27.73
CA LYS A 69 -20.81 17.03 28.51
C LYS A 69 -21.52 18.21 27.84
N ASN A 70 -20.93 18.73 26.77
CA ASN A 70 -21.45 19.84 25.99
C ASN A 70 -21.23 19.54 24.51
N MET A 71 -22.26 19.09 23.79
CA MET A 71 -22.34 19.41 22.36
C MET A 71 -22.71 20.90 22.28
N THR A 72 -21.72 21.74 22.47
CA THR A 72 -21.80 23.17 22.15
C THR A 72 -21.95 23.28 20.64
N PHE A 73 -23.10 23.78 20.19
CA PHE A 73 -23.23 24.26 18.82
C PHE A 73 -22.28 25.43 18.66
N ILE A 74 -21.21 25.23 17.89
CA ILE A 74 -20.22 26.26 17.60
C ILE A 74 -20.65 26.90 16.29
N SER A 75 -20.69 28.23 16.24
CA SER A 75 -20.48 28.92 14.97
C SER A 75 -18.98 28.81 14.71
N LEU A 76 -18.57 27.83 13.90
CA LEU A 76 -17.16 27.69 13.49
C LEU A 76 -16.86 28.84 12.55
N ASN A 77 -16.48 29.98 13.13
CA ASN A 77 -15.80 31.04 12.40
C ASN A 77 -14.28 30.77 12.38
N ASP A 78 -13.84 29.60 12.87
CA ASP A 78 -12.44 29.22 13.01
C ASP A 78 -12.35 27.71 13.35
N PHE A 79 -11.77 26.90 12.45
CA PHE A 79 -11.53 25.47 12.65
C PHE A 79 -10.39 25.17 13.63
N ASP A 80 -9.45 26.10 13.80
CA ASP A 80 -8.37 25.98 14.78
C ASP A 80 -8.08 27.35 15.44
N PRO A 81 -8.74 27.66 16.56
CA PRO A 81 -8.55 28.92 17.28
C PRO A 81 -7.14 29.18 17.81
N MET A 82 -6.23 28.22 17.72
CA MET A 82 -4.86 28.34 18.25
C MET A 82 -3.88 28.87 17.19
N VAL A 83 -4.22 28.81 15.91
CA VAL A 83 -3.34 29.18 14.80
C VAL A 83 -4.11 29.82 13.63
N ASP A 84 -3.40 30.48 12.72
CA ASP A 84 -3.93 30.87 11.39
C ASP A 84 -3.70 29.69 10.45
N VAL A 85 -4.78 29.11 9.89
CA VAL A 85 -4.74 27.78 9.29
C VAL A 85 -4.06 27.81 7.93
N LYS A 86 -3.12 26.86 7.77
CA LYS A 86 -2.38 26.59 6.55
C LYS A 86 -2.44 25.10 6.30
N VAL A 87 -2.79 24.75 5.07
CA VAL A 87 -2.75 23.36 4.59
C VAL A 87 -1.45 23.15 3.81
N CYS A 88 -0.85 21.99 4.02
CA CYS A 88 0.31 21.49 3.31
C CYS A 88 -0.04 20.21 2.56
N MET A 89 0.31 20.17 1.28
CA MET A 89 0.46 18.90 0.59
C MET A 89 1.96 18.57 0.49
N LYS A 90 2.37 17.41 1.01
CA LYS A 90 3.74 16.90 0.91
C LYS A 90 3.81 15.77 -0.09
N ILE A 91 4.50 15.97 -1.20
CA ILE A 91 4.86 14.89 -2.11
C ILE A 91 6.04 14.14 -1.52
N LYS A 92 5.81 12.92 -1.05
CA LYS A 92 6.84 12.07 -0.44
C LYS A 92 7.71 11.39 -1.50
N ARG A 93 7.07 10.76 -2.50
CA ARG A 93 7.71 10.05 -3.61
C ARG A 93 6.95 10.34 -4.90
N ALA A 94 7.66 10.36 -6.03
CA ALA A 94 7.04 10.41 -7.35
C ALA A 94 7.81 9.51 -8.31
N ARG A 95 7.08 8.75 -9.12
CA ARG A 95 7.66 7.78 -10.05
C ARG A 95 7.07 7.93 -11.46
N ASN A 96 7.89 7.75 -12.47
CA ASN A 96 7.43 7.61 -13.85
C ASN A 96 6.82 6.21 -14.04
N ILE A 97 5.79 6.07 -14.87
CA ILE A 97 5.33 4.75 -15.35
C ILE A 97 5.77 4.62 -16.80
N GLY A 98 6.49 3.53 -17.12
CA GLY A 98 7.10 3.32 -18.43
C GLY A 98 8.34 4.19 -18.67
N GLU A 99 8.25 5.14 -19.59
CA GLU A 99 9.43 5.93 -19.99
C GLU A 99 9.83 7.00 -18.94
N GLU A 100 11.10 6.97 -18.53
CA GLU A 100 11.68 7.94 -17.59
C GLU A 100 11.91 9.33 -18.21
N LYS A 101 10.83 10.10 -18.31
CA LYS A 101 10.84 11.48 -18.77
C LYS A 101 10.62 12.44 -17.61
N LYS A 102 11.37 13.55 -17.61
CA LYS A 102 11.18 14.61 -16.62
C LYS A 102 9.74 15.12 -16.68
N LYS A 103 9.06 15.07 -15.53
CA LYS A 103 7.68 15.51 -15.36
C LYS A 103 7.58 16.66 -14.37
N ASN A 104 6.57 17.48 -14.56
CA ASN A 104 6.22 18.57 -13.65
C ASN A 104 4.98 18.18 -12.88
N ILE A 105 5.01 18.38 -11.56
CA ILE A 105 3.86 18.28 -10.68
C ILE A 105 3.42 19.70 -10.35
N GLU A 106 2.19 20.06 -10.70
CA GLU A 106 1.60 21.34 -10.33
C GLU A 106 0.50 21.07 -9.29
N ILE A 107 0.64 21.67 -8.12
CA ILE A 107 -0.28 21.50 -6.99
C ILE A 107 -1.03 22.81 -6.81
N PHE A 108 -2.35 22.77 -6.73
CA PHE A 108 -3.18 23.94 -6.48
C PHE A 108 -3.96 23.72 -5.19
N ILE A 109 -3.74 24.54 -4.17
CA ILE A 109 -4.51 24.52 -2.92
C ILE A 109 -5.38 25.78 -2.93
N GLU A 110 -6.71 25.63 -2.97
CA GLU A 110 -7.65 26.75 -3.16
C GLU A 110 -7.30 27.62 -4.38
N GLY A 111 -6.87 26.97 -5.47
CA GLY A 111 -6.43 27.63 -6.70
C GLY A 111 -5.04 28.27 -6.66
N ASN A 112 -4.36 28.32 -5.51
CA ASN A 112 -2.99 28.84 -5.41
C ASN A 112 -1.97 27.80 -5.86
N LYS A 113 -1.17 28.16 -6.86
CA LYS A 113 -0.28 27.22 -7.56
C LYS A 113 1.11 27.11 -6.91
N ASN A 114 1.49 25.88 -6.60
CA ASN A 114 2.85 25.44 -6.31
C ASN A 114 3.33 24.43 -7.38
N LYS A 115 4.64 24.24 -7.50
CA LYS A 115 5.21 23.41 -8.58
C LYS A 115 6.52 22.76 -8.18
N THR A 116 6.66 21.49 -8.54
CA THR A 116 7.91 20.73 -8.50
C THR A 116 8.08 19.87 -9.75
N SER A 117 9.14 19.09 -9.85
CA SER A 117 9.41 18.18 -10.96
C SER A 117 10.24 16.98 -10.51
N PHE A 118 10.10 15.84 -11.18
CA PHE A 118 10.87 14.61 -10.93
C PHE A 118 11.26 13.93 -12.25
N LYS A 119 12.20 12.98 -12.21
CA LYS A 119 12.52 12.07 -13.31
C LYS A 119 12.95 10.69 -12.78
N GLY A 120 12.31 9.64 -13.26
CA GLY A 120 12.52 8.27 -12.78
C GLY A 120 11.70 8.03 -11.53
N ASP A 121 12.31 7.35 -10.56
CA ASP A 121 11.78 7.13 -9.21
C ASP A 121 12.53 8.01 -8.20
N GLU A 122 11.85 8.97 -7.58
CA GLU A 122 12.47 9.93 -6.67
C GLU A 122 11.68 10.06 -5.35
N ILE A 123 12.41 9.94 -4.22
CA ILE A 123 11.94 10.41 -2.91
C ILE A 123 12.10 11.94 -2.88
N LEU A 124 11.01 12.66 -3.13
CA LEU A 124 11.02 14.12 -3.30
C LEU A 124 10.99 14.89 -1.98
N ASN A 125 10.17 14.46 -1.02
CA ASN A 125 9.87 15.21 0.22
C ASN A 125 9.56 16.70 -0.01
N TYR A 126 8.86 17.04 -1.09
CA TYR A 126 8.52 18.41 -1.45
C TYR A 126 7.23 18.84 -0.74
N THR A 127 7.26 19.96 -0.01
CA THR A 127 6.11 20.51 0.71
C THR A 127 5.55 21.76 0.03
N SER A 128 4.23 21.80 -0.13
CA SER A 128 3.49 22.92 -0.68
C SER A 128 2.51 23.47 0.37
N TRP A 129 2.89 24.55 1.05
CA TRP A 129 2.05 25.22 2.05
C TRP A 129 1.19 26.32 1.44
N GLN A 130 -0.03 26.47 1.96
CA GLN A 130 -0.95 27.52 1.55
C GLN A 130 -1.84 27.96 2.72
N ASN A 131 -2.01 29.28 2.90
CA ASN A 131 -3.03 29.83 3.80
C ASN A 131 -4.41 29.52 3.24
N VAL A 132 -5.30 29.07 4.10
CA VAL A 132 -6.70 28.78 3.75
C VAL A 132 -7.64 29.70 4.52
N ASP A 133 -8.94 29.55 4.28
CA ASP A 133 -9.97 30.22 5.05
C ASP A 133 -10.29 29.36 6.27
N ASP A 134 -10.01 29.88 7.47
CA ASP A 134 -10.21 29.19 8.74
C ASP A 134 -11.69 28.85 9.00
N GLU A 135 -12.64 29.45 8.28
CA GLU A 135 -14.07 29.09 8.35
C GLU A 135 -14.45 27.91 7.43
N LYS A 136 -13.57 27.52 6.51
CA LYS A 136 -13.87 26.55 5.45
C LYS A 136 -13.46 25.13 5.87
N GLN A 137 -14.45 24.26 6.01
CA GLN A 137 -14.23 22.84 6.32
C GLN A 137 -13.48 22.11 5.18
N ASN A 138 -13.91 22.33 3.95
CA ASN A 138 -13.46 21.57 2.80
C ASN A 138 -12.43 22.37 2.00
N ILE A 139 -11.19 21.90 1.96
CA ILE A 139 -10.11 22.53 1.20
C ILE A 139 -9.91 21.78 -0.12
N GLU A 140 -10.06 22.49 -1.23
CA GLU A 140 -9.91 21.94 -2.58
C GLU A 140 -8.44 21.89 -2.97
N ILE A 141 -7.97 20.70 -3.34
CA ILE A 141 -6.60 20.44 -3.79
C ILE A 141 -6.64 19.80 -5.17
N ASP A 142 -6.00 20.44 -6.14
CA ASP A 142 -5.83 19.88 -7.47
C ASP A 142 -4.36 19.53 -7.74
N ILE A 143 -4.13 18.34 -8.30
CA ILE A 143 -2.81 17.89 -8.71
C ILE A 143 -2.81 17.69 -10.21
N LYS A 144 -1.84 18.28 -10.90
CA LYS A 144 -1.72 18.19 -12.35
C LYS A 144 -0.36 17.66 -12.75
N ILE A 145 -0.36 16.59 -13.53
CA ILE A 145 0.81 16.04 -14.21
C ILE A 145 0.48 15.91 -15.70
N GLY A 146 1.21 16.66 -16.53
CA GLY A 146 0.95 16.70 -17.96
C GLY A 146 -0.44 17.28 -18.30
N LEU A 147 -1.29 16.47 -18.93
CA LEU A 147 -2.67 16.83 -19.29
C LEU A 147 -3.69 16.35 -18.26
N GLU A 148 -3.32 15.40 -17.41
CA GLU A 148 -4.21 14.85 -16.40
C GLU A 148 -4.23 15.75 -15.16
N LYS A 149 -5.43 15.86 -14.60
CA LYS A 149 -5.71 16.63 -13.40
C LYS A 149 -6.53 15.73 -12.47
N LYS A 150 -6.09 15.65 -11.22
CA LYS A 150 -6.70 14.92 -10.12
C LYS A 150 -7.16 15.91 -9.07
N HIS A 151 -8.28 15.62 -8.42
CA HIS A 151 -8.95 16.50 -7.49
C HIS A 151 -9.23 15.78 -6.17
N ILE A 152 -8.76 16.40 -5.09
CA ILE A 152 -8.92 15.94 -3.72
C ILE A 152 -9.60 17.06 -2.93
N VAL A 153 -10.44 16.68 -1.97
CA VAL A 153 -11.01 17.55 -0.97
C VAL A 153 -10.55 17.09 0.39
N TYR A 154 -9.81 17.94 1.09
CA TYR A 154 -9.36 17.72 2.46
C TYR A 154 -10.41 18.25 3.46
N ASP A 155 -10.79 17.45 4.46
CA ASP A 155 -11.77 17.79 5.49
C ASP A 155 -11.05 18.26 6.77
N MET A 156 -11.03 19.59 6.99
CA MET A 156 -10.41 20.22 8.17
C MET A 156 -11.01 19.78 9.51
N ALA A 157 -12.20 19.18 9.52
CA ALA A 157 -12.83 18.69 10.74
C ALA A 157 -12.38 17.27 11.11
N ARG A 158 -11.86 16.51 10.13
CA ARG A 158 -11.68 15.06 10.26
C ARG A 158 -10.30 14.56 9.84
N GLY A 159 -9.41 15.45 9.39
CA GLY A 159 -8.04 15.08 8.99
C GLY A 159 -7.97 14.23 7.71
N GLU A 160 -9.08 13.65 7.28
CA GLU A 160 -9.20 12.81 6.11
C GLU A 160 -9.42 13.60 4.81
N TRP A 161 -9.19 12.95 3.68
CA TRP A 161 -9.51 13.49 2.37
C TRP A 161 -10.21 12.48 1.47
N TYR A 162 -10.86 13.01 0.43
CA TYR A 162 -11.62 12.23 -0.53
C TYR A 162 -11.57 12.84 -1.93
N GLY A 163 -11.99 12.09 -2.95
CA GLY A 163 -12.06 12.55 -4.33
C GLY A 163 -11.45 11.52 -5.27
N ASP A 164 -10.43 11.94 -6.01
CA ASP A 164 -9.59 11.04 -6.82
C ASP A 164 -8.68 10.12 -5.99
N ASP A 165 -8.55 10.36 -4.68
CA ASP A 165 -7.88 9.52 -3.68
C ASP A 165 -8.71 9.54 -2.40
N PHE A 166 -8.86 8.39 -1.75
CA PHE A 166 -9.63 8.22 -0.51
C PHE A 166 -9.24 6.93 0.21
N ILE A 167 -9.53 6.84 1.52
CA ILE A 167 -9.25 5.63 2.31
C ILE A 167 -9.91 4.39 1.69
N GLY A 168 -9.09 3.41 1.31
CA GLY A 168 -9.51 2.15 0.72
C GLY A 168 -9.81 2.20 -0.78
N ASP A 169 -9.22 3.13 -1.52
CA ASP A 169 -9.09 3.04 -2.97
C ASP A 169 -8.09 1.95 -3.41
N GLU A 170 -7.96 1.73 -4.72
CA GLU A 170 -7.20 0.58 -5.25
C GLU A 170 -5.68 0.79 -5.24
N ASP A 171 -5.20 2.03 -5.16
CA ASP A 171 -3.78 2.39 -5.12
C ASP A 171 -3.26 2.70 -3.71
N GLY A 172 -4.13 2.99 -2.76
CA GLY A 172 -3.78 3.24 -1.37
C GLY A 172 -3.92 4.72 -1.01
N TYR A 173 -4.19 4.98 0.26
CA TYR A 173 -4.50 6.31 0.76
C TYR A 173 -3.27 7.23 0.76
N GLY A 174 -3.35 8.32 0.00
CA GLY A 174 -2.20 9.17 -0.26
C GLY A 174 -1.30 8.63 -1.36
N HIS A 175 -1.83 7.81 -2.27
CA HIS A 175 -1.16 7.32 -3.47
C HIS A 175 -2.08 7.48 -4.68
N ILE A 176 -1.67 8.29 -5.66
CA ILE A 176 -2.44 8.50 -6.90
C ILE A 176 -1.64 8.05 -8.12
N LYS A 177 -2.31 7.25 -8.96
CA LYS A 177 -1.85 6.93 -10.32
C LYS A 177 -2.41 7.87 -11.40
N PHE A 178 -1.52 8.24 -12.30
CA PHE A 178 -1.76 8.90 -13.59
C PHE A 178 -1.40 7.93 -14.72
N SER A 179 -1.70 8.27 -15.98
CA SER A 179 -1.41 7.34 -17.10
C SER A 179 0.07 6.98 -17.28
N ASP A 180 0.98 7.87 -16.87
CA ASP A 180 2.43 7.72 -17.08
C ASP A 180 3.27 8.15 -15.87
N ALA A 181 2.65 8.24 -14.69
CA ALA A 181 3.28 8.57 -13.42
C ALA A 181 2.43 8.14 -12.23
N GLU A 182 3.04 8.08 -11.06
CA GLU A 182 2.34 7.93 -9.78
C GLU A 182 3.05 8.76 -8.70
N ILE A 183 2.31 9.13 -7.67
CA ILE A 183 2.82 9.96 -6.57
C ILE A 183 2.30 9.46 -5.23
N TRP A 184 3.17 9.45 -4.23
CA TRP A 184 2.79 9.25 -2.83
C TRP A 184 2.87 10.58 -2.11
N PHE A 185 1.86 10.90 -1.32
CA PHE A 185 1.74 12.17 -0.63
C PHE A 185 1.17 12.02 0.78
N ASP A 186 1.17 13.13 1.50
CA ASP A 186 0.33 13.36 2.67
C ASP A 186 -0.27 14.74 2.54
N ILE A 187 -1.40 14.94 3.21
CA ILE A 187 -1.94 16.26 3.51
C ILE A 187 -1.88 16.45 5.02
N PHE A 188 -1.37 17.59 5.46
CA PHE A 188 -1.38 18.01 6.86
C PHE A 188 -1.59 19.51 6.93
N TYR A 189 -1.76 20.06 8.13
CA TYR A 189 -1.91 21.49 8.38
C TYR A 189 -0.90 21.90 9.46
N ASN A 190 -0.84 23.19 9.79
CA ASN A 190 -0.03 23.66 10.90
C ASN A 190 -0.77 23.41 12.21
N ASP A 191 -0.45 22.31 12.87
CA ASP A 191 -0.86 21.96 14.21
C ASP A 191 -0.04 22.70 15.28
N TYR A 192 -0.64 22.93 16.45
CA TYR A 192 0.00 23.72 17.51
C TYR A 192 1.14 22.98 18.21
N ASP A 193 0.94 21.70 18.51
CA ASP A 193 1.86 20.84 19.27
C ASP A 193 2.61 19.80 18.43
N ARG A 194 2.26 19.67 17.14
CA ARG A 194 3.00 18.95 16.10
C ARG A 194 2.90 17.43 16.17
N ASP A 195 1.73 16.91 16.49
CA ASP A 195 1.46 15.47 16.50
C ASP A 195 0.69 14.95 15.29
N GLY A 196 0.18 15.84 14.43
CA GLY A 196 -0.59 15.50 13.24
C GLY A 196 -2.11 15.43 13.46
N LEU A 197 -2.63 15.73 14.65
CA LEU A 197 -4.07 15.78 14.95
C LEU A 197 -4.58 17.22 14.99
N ASN A 198 -5.75 17.44 14.39
CA ASN A 198 -6.27 18.79 14.20
C ASN A 198 -7.05 19.21 15.44
N TYR A 199 -7.14 20.52 15.67
CA TYR A 199 -7.85 21.05 16.84
C TYR A 199 -9.27 20.48 16.95
N TYR A 200 -9.96 20.24 15.83
CA TYR A 200 -11.30 19.71 15.84
C TYR A 200 -11.33 18.23 16.28
N GLU A 201 -10.42 17.41 15.74
CA GLU A 201 -10.21 16.01 16.15
C GLU A 201 -9.96 15.94 17.65
N GLU A 202 -8.97 16.67 18.13
CA GLU A 202 -8.57 16.64 19.52
C GLU A 202 -9.69 17.08 20.45
N VAL A 203 -10.38 18.20 20.17
CA VAL A 203 -11.39 18.73 21.10
C VAL A 203 -12.72 17.99 21.00
N TYR A 204 -13.17 17.64 19.78
CA TYR A 204 -14.54 17.18 19.54
C TYR A 204 -14.66 15.69 19.22
N ILE A 205 -13.59 15.05 18.74
CA ILE A 205 -13.58 13.62 18.42
C ILE A 205 -12.92 12.83 19.55
N TYR A 206 -11.69 13.19 19.91
CA TYR A 206 -10.85 12.45 20.86
C TYR A 206 -10.96 12.96 22.30
N GLY A 207 -11.30 14.24 22.48
CA GLY A 207 -11.36 14.88 23.80
C GLY A 207 -10.00 15.06 24.46
N THR A 208 -8.94 15.18 23.67
CA THR A 208 -7.55 15.46 24.07
C THR A 208 -7.30 16.98 24.18
N ASP A 209 -6.07 17.37 24.52
CA ASP A 209 -5.70 18.78 24.74
C ASP A 209 -4.79 19.26 23.60
N PRO A 210 -5.24 20.17 22.71
CA PRO A 210 -4.49 20.63 21.53
C PRO A 210 -3.17 21.35 21.80
N ALA A 211 -2.82 21.52 23.06
CA ALA A 211 -1.52 22.03 23.48
C ALA A 211 -0.52 20.91 23.85
N VAL A 212 -0.93 19.64 23.80
CA VAL A 212 -0.20 18.50 24.38
C VAL A 212 -0.20 17.28 23.45
N SER A 213 0.91 17.15 22.73
CA SER A 213 1.15 16.08 21.77
C SER A 213 0.68 14.70 22.24
N ASP A 214 -0.14 14.08 21.40
CA ASP A 214 -0.64 12.71 21.46
C ASP A 214 0.20 11.72 20.65
N TYR A 215 1.18 12.21 19.87
CA TYR A 215 2.02 11.38 19.01
C TYR A 215 2.61 10.17 19.73
N GLY A 216 2.33 8.97 19.20
CA GLY A 216 2.81 7.70 19.72
C GLY A 216 2.05 7.19 20.95
N LYS A 217 0.96 7.84 21.37
CA LYS A 217 0.05 7.28 22.38
C LYS A 217 -0.79 6.18 21.75
N ASP A 218 -0.88 5.08 22.48
CA ASP A 218 -1.78 3.95 22.23
C ASP A 218 -2.81 3.99 23.38
N TYR A 219 -3.98 4.56 23.08
CA TYR A 219 -4.96 4.95 24.09
C TYR A 219 -5.76 3.75 24.60
N ASP A 220 -5.95 2.73 23.77
CA ASP A 220 -6.70 1.52 24.11
C ASP A 220 -5.82 0.29 24.41
N ASN A 221 -4.51 0.43 24.27
CA ASN A 221 -3.47 -0.57 24.53
C ASN A 221 -3.57 -1.80 23.63
N ASP A 222 -3.88 -1.60 22.36
CA ASP A 222 -3.90 -2.67 21.38
C ASP A 222 -2.62 -2.83 20.54
N GLY A 223 -1.67 -1.91 20.68
CA GLY A 223 -0.35 -1.95 20.08
C GLY A 223 -0.17 -1.01 18.89
N LEU A 224 -1.22 -0.32 18.45
CA LEU A 224 -1.15 0.69 17.40
C LEU A 224 -1.28 2.10 18.01
N PRO A 225 -0.56 3.10 17.49
CA PRO A 225 -0.66 4.46 18.00
C PRO A 225 -1.66 5.32 17.23
N ILE A 226 -2.15 6.37 17.88
CA ILE A 226 -3.17 7.30 17.37
C ILE A 226 -2.89 7.83 15.96
N GLN A 227 -1.64 8.19 15.61
CA GLN A 227 -1.34 8.73 14.28
C GLN A 227 -1.48 7.70 13.14
N TRP A 228 -1.44 6.40 13.45
CA TRP A 228 -1.70 5.34 12.49
C TRP A 228 -3.21 5.05 12.43
N GLU A 229 -3.83 4.97 13.60
CA GLU A 229 -5.25 4.68 13.71
C GLU A 229 -6.12 5.77 13.08
N ASP A 230 -5.84 7.03 13.39
CA ASP A 230 -6.46 8.22 12.80
C ASP A 230 -6.35 8.22 11.27
N LYS A 231 -5.13 8.00 10.76
CA LYS A 231 -4.85 8.01 9.31
C LYS A 231 -5.69 7.00 8.53
N TYR A 232 -5.89 5.80 9.07
CA TYR A 232 -6.59 4.71 8.40
C TYR A 232 -8.04 4.49 8.90
N GLY A 233 -8.51 5.37 9.80
CA GLY A 233 -9.87 5.34 10.32
C GLY A 233 -10.18 4.18 11.28
N PHE A 234 -9.16 3.70 12.00
CA PHE A 234 -9.32 2.79 13.14
C PHE A 234 -9.84 3.55 14.38
N ASN A 235 -10.03 2.88 15.52
CA ASN A 235 -10.55 3.52 16.72
C ASN A 235 -9.56 3.59 17.88
N ASP A 236 -9.05 4.79 18.12
CA ASP A 236 -8.00 5.08 19.11
C ASP A 236 -8.39 4.77 20.57
N PHE A 237 -9.68 4.62 20.87
CA PHE A 237 -10.19 4.44 22.23
C PHE A 237 -10.91 3.11 22.44
N MET A 238 -10.95 2.24 21.42
CA MET A 238 -11.61 0.95 21.50
C MET A 238 -10.93 -0.07 20.61
N LYS A 239 -10.23 -0.99 21.28
CA LYS A 239 -9.54 -2.11 20.65
C LYS A 239 -10.33 -2.76 19.53
N GLU A 240 -9.80 -2.66 18.31
CA GLU A 240 -10.32 -3.33 17.12
C GLU A 240 -9.60 -4.67 16.89
N ASN A 241 -9.96 -5.38 15.81
CA ASN A 241 -9.29 -6.62 15.44
C ASN A 241 -8.25 -6.36 14.35
N HIS A 242 -7.01 -6.17 14.77
CA HIS A 242 -5.88 -5.80 13.91
C HIS A 242 -5.19 -6.97 13.20
N THR A 243 -5.73 -8.19 13.32
CA THR A 243 -5.22 -9.36 12.59
C THR A 243 -5.96 -9.58 11.26
N ILE A 244 -6.69 -8.57 10.77
CA ILE A 244 -7.45 -8.66 9.52
C ILE A 244 -6.55 -8.12 8.41
N ASP A 245 -6.30 -8.97 7.43
CA ASP A 245 -5.69 -8.59 6.15
C ASP A 245 -6.83 -8.16 5.21
N TYR A 246 -7.00 -6.84 5.04
CA TYR A 246 -8.17 -6.26 4.35
C TYR A 246 -8.06 -6.36 2.81
N ASP A 247 -6.85 -6.28 2.26
CA ASP A 247 -6.59 -6.22 0.81
C ASP A 247 -6.11 -7.57 0.21
N ASN A 248 -5.83 -8.53 1.09
CA ASN A 248 -5.38 -9.89 0.82
C ASN A 248 -3.97 -10.00 0.25
N ASP A 249 -3.06 -9.10 0.62
CA ASP A 249 -1.64 -9.21 0.28
C ASP A 249 -0.82 -10.11 1.24
N GLY A 250 -1.40 -10.45 2.39
CA GLY A 250 -0.80 -11.29 3.41
C GLY A 250 -0.37 -10.54 4.65
N LEU A 251 -0.51 -9.22 4.75
CA LEU A 251 -0.12 -8.40 5.88
C LEU A 251 -1.33 -8.03 6.76
N ASP A 252 -1.14 -8.05 8.07
CA ASP A 252 -2.11 -7.50 9.03
C ASP A 252 -1.75 -6.08 9.48
N ASP A 253 -2.63 -5.41 10.22
CA ASP A 253 -2.44 -4.00 10.58
C ASP A 253 -1.16 -3.76 11.41
N TYR A 254 -0.67 -4.76 12.17
CA TYR A 254 0.58 -4.65 12.93
C TYR A 254 1.81 -4.73 12.03
N GLU A 255 1.76 -5.63 11.05
CA GLU A 255 2.81 -5.81 10.06
C GLU A 255 2.87 -4.60 9.12
N GLU A 256 1.72 -4.12 8.67
CA GLU A 256 1.55 -2.86 7.96
C GLU A 256 2.17 -1.69 8.73
N TYR A 257 1.82 -1.50 10.00
CA TYR A 257 2.40 -0.45 10.82
C TYR A 257 3.93 -0.56 10.93
N TYR A 258 4.49 -1.77 11.00
CA TYR A 258 5.94 -1.99 11.03
C TYR A 258 6.65 -1.48 9.75
N VAL A 259 5.99 -1.57 8.58
CA VAL A 259 6.51 -1.08 7.30
C VAL A 259 5.90 0.25 6.84
N PHE A 260 5.06 0.93 7.64
CA PHE A 260 4.43 2.21 7.31
C PHE A 260 5.39 3.26 6.71
N SER A 261 6.59 3.37 7.28
CA SER A 261 7.62 4.32 6.80
C SER A 261 8.09 4.08 5.36
N LYS A 262 7.69 2.94 4.79
CA LYS A 262 7.98 2.46 3.44
C LYS A 262 6.74 2.47 2.54
N PHE A 263 5.74 3.29 2.88
CA PHE A 263 4.53 3.52 2.09
C PHE A 263 3.58 2.32 2.05
N SER A 264 3.50 1.57 3.15
CA SER A 264 2.51 0.51 3.28
C SER A 264 1.11 1.09 3.50
N ASP A 265 0.08 0.35 3.09
CA ASP A 265 -1.32 0.70 3.25
C ASP A 265 -2.17 -0.56 3.52
N PRO A 266 -2.91 -0.62 4.65
CA PRO A 266 -3.70 -1.80 5.00
C PRO A 266 -4.84 -2.13 4.02
N PHE A 267 -5.16 -1.23 3.08
CA PHE A 267 -6.24 -1.41 2.12
C PHE A 267 -5.75 -1.54 0.66
N ALA A 268 -4.44 -1.47 0.39
CA ALA A 268 -3.90 -1.55 -0.96
C ALA A 268 -2.69 -2.48 -1.05
N LYS A 269 -2.79 -3.48 -1.94
CA LYS A 269 -1.88 -4.62 -1.99
C LYS A 269 -0.42 -4.21 -2.08
N ASP A 270 0.34 -4.49 -1.05
CA ASP A 270 1.75 -4.21 -0.96
C ASP A 270 2.60 -5.48 -1.04
N ILE A 271 3.79 -5.35 -1.62
CA ILE A 271 4.81 -6.40 -1.62
C ILE A 271 6.14 -5.76 -1.29
N PHE A 272 6.75 -6.21 -0.19
CA PHE A 272 8.07 -5.76 0.23
C PHE A 272 9.14 -6.78 -0.16
N ILE A 273 10.16 -6.34 -0.90
CA ILE A 273 11.29 -7.19 -1.29
C ILE A 273 12.60 -6.55 -0.88
N GLU A 274 13.38 -7.29 -0.09
CA GLU A 274 14.78 -6.95 0.18
C GLU A 274 15.69 -7.63 -0.83
N VAL A 275 16.64 -6.89 -1.39
CA VAL A 275 17.58 -7.38 -2.40
C VAL A 275 19.00 -7.20 -1.91
N ASP A 276 19.66 -8.31 -1.60
CA ASP A 276 21.09 -8.33 -1.33
C ASP A 276 21.88 -8.64 -2.59
N VAL A 277 23.08 -8.07 -2.66
CA VAL A 277 23.92 -8.20 -3.86
C VAL A 277 25.32 -8.63 -3.50
N MET A 278 25.76 -9.74 -4.08
CA MET A 278 27.13 -10.21 -3.93
C MET A 278 28.12 -9.23 -4.56
N GLU A 279 29.25 -9.02 -3.89
CA GLU A 279 30.34 -8.18 -4.40
C GLU A 279 30.70 -8.52 -5.86
N GLY A 280 30.75 -7.48 -6.71
CA GLY A 280 30.99 -7.62 -8.15
C GLY A 280 29.72 -7.64 -9.00
N TYR A 281 28.54 -7.73 -8.38
CA TYR A 281 27.24 -7.65 -9.05
C TYR A 281 26.47 -6.40 -8.62
N GLU A 282 25.36 -6.14 -9.32
CA GLU A 282 24.45 -5.01 -9.07
C GLU A 282 23.02 -5.39 -9.48
N MET A 283 22.02 -4.75 -8.87
CA MET A 283 20.66 -4.68 -9.39
C MET A 283 20.51 -3.34 -10.14
N TYR A 284 20.02 -3.39 -11.38
CA TYR A 284 19.87 -2.19 -12.20
C TYR A 284 18.59 -1.45 -11.85
N ASN A 285 18.64 -0.13 -11.73
CA ASN A 285 17.45 0.70 -11.52
C ASN A 285 16.43 0.50 -12.65
N GLU A 286 16.87 0.36 -13.89
CA GLU A 286 15.96 0.10 -15.00
C GLU A 286 15.31 -1.29 -14.91
N SER A 287 15.99 -2.27 -14.32
CA SER A 287 15.38 -3.58 -14.04
C SER A 287 14.30 -3.47 -12.97
N ILE A 288 14.57 -2.71 -11.89
CA ILE A 288 13.59 -2.42 -10.83
C ILE A 288 12.39 -1.69 -11.42
N GLN A 289 12.62 -0.70 -12.27
CA GLN A 289 11.55 0.07 -12.90
C GLN A 289 10.63 -0.80 -13.79
N MET A 290 11.18 -1.75 -14.54
CA MET A 290 10.37 -2.71 -15.31
C MET A 290 9.50 -3.59 -14.40
N LEU A 291 10.01 -3.98 -13.23
CA LEU A 291 9.24 -4.73 -12.23
C LEU A 291 8.11 -3.88 -11.66
N TYR A 292 8.40 -2.65 -11.25
CA TYR A 292 7.37 -1.74 -10.76
C TYR A 292 6.28 -1.50 -11.81
N ASP A 293 6.64 -1.24 -13.07
CA ASP A 293 5.68 -1.02 -14.15
C ASP A 293 4.75 -2.22 -14.36
N ALA A 294 5.28 -3.45 -14.28
CA ALA A 294 4.50 -4.67 -14.42
C ALA A 294 3.50 -4.87 -13.28
N PHE A 295 3.87 -4.59 -12.03
CA PHE A 295 2.96 -4.77 -10.88
C PHE A 295 1.96 -3.62 -10.73
N THR A 296 2.37 -2.38 -11.02
CA THR A 296 1.48 -1.20 -10.98
C THR A 296 0.28 -1.36 -11.92
N SER A 297 0.45 -1.98 -13.10
CA SER A 297 -0.67 -2.24 -14.03
C SER A 297 -1.72 -3.23 -13.49
N HIS A 298 -1.41 -3.94 -12.41
CA HIS A 298 -2.29 -4.88 -11.72
C HIS A 298 -2.72 -4.39 -10.33
N ASN A 299 -2.54 -3.11 -10.02
CA ASN A 299 -2.86 -2.51 -8.71
C ASN A 299 -2.17 -3.26 -7.56
N ILE A 300 -0.88 -3.54 -7.74
CA ILE A 300 -0.02 -4.08 -6.69
C ILE A 300 1.16 -3.12 -6.53
N ASN A 301 1.33 -2.61 -5.32
CA ASN A 301 2.40 -1.71 -4.94
C ASN A 301 3.63 -2.54 -4.57
N LEU A 302 4.63 -2.50 -5.45
CA LEU A 302 5.87 -3.22 -5.24
C LEU A 302 6.92 -2.28 -4.61
N HIS A 303 7.53 -2.72 -3.52
CA HIS A 303 8.55 -1.97 -2.76
C HIS A 303 9.86 -2.75 -2.73
N ILE A 304 10.83 -2.35 -3.57
CA ILE A 304 12.13 -3.04 -3.68
C ILE A 304 13.22 -2.23 -2.98
N PHE A 305 13.89 -2.86 -2.01
CA PHE A 305 15.00 -2.27 -1.25
C PHE A 305 16.30 -3.02 -1.56
N VAL A 306 17.20 -2.38 -2.29
CA VAL A 306 18.57 -2.89 -2.44
C VAL A 306 19.34 -2.50 -1.18
N ASP A 307 19.60 -3.46 -0.29
CA ASP A 307 20.14 -3.21 1.05
C ASP A 307 21.67 -3.29 1.06
N GLU A 308 22.24 -4.49 1.24
CA GLU A 308 23.67 -4.63 1.47
C GLU A 308 24.43 -5.43 0.42
N LYS A 309 25.76 -5.28 0.46
CA LYS A 309 26.68 -6.08 -0.34
C LYS A 309 27.25 -7.21 0.49
N ILE A 310 27.06 -8.44 0.03
CA ILE A 310 27.59 -9.62 0.71
C ILE A 310 28.92 -10.09 0.09
N PRO A 311 29.78 -10.77 0.87
CA PRO A 311 31.07 -11.25 0.40
C PRO A 311 30.97 -12.15 -0.83
N HIS A 312 31.90 -11.99 -1.76
CA HIS A 312 31.93 -12.80 -2.97
C HIS A 312 32.14 -14.30 -2.68
N LYS A 313 31.28 -15.14 -3.25
CA LYS A 313 31.44 -16.59 -3.35
C LYS A 313 31.18 -17.04 -4.78
N GLU A 314 32.16 -17.71 -5.39
CA GLU A 314 32.06 -18.11 -6.80
C GLU A 314 30.84 -18.99 -7.08
N ARG A 315 30.52 -19.92 -6.19
CA ARG A 315 29.35 -20.78 -6.32
C ARG A 315 28.62 -20.91 -5.00
N VAL A 316 27.32 -20.64 -5.04
CA VAL A 316 26.38 -20.75 -3.92
C VAL A 316 25.56 -22.02 -4.10
N TYR A 317 25.59 -22.87 -3.09
CA TYR A 317 24.72 -24.04 -2.97
C TYR A 317 23.55 -23.73 -2.02
N TYR A 318 22.56 -24.61 -1.95
CA TYR A 318 21.37 -24.42 -1.11
C TYR A 318 21.72 -24.03 0.34
N ASN A 319 22.59 -24.79 1.02
CA ASN A 319 23.01 -24.48 2.39
C ASN A 319 23.68 -23.10 2.51
N ASP A 320 24.40 -22.67 1.48
CA ASP A 320 25.00 -21.33 1.48
C ASP A 320 23.94 -20.24 1.37
N ALA A 321 22.90 -20.46 0.57
CA ALA A 321 21.78 -19.54 0.44
C ALA A 321 21.02 -19.41 1.76
N VAL A 322 20.80 -20.53 2.46
CA VAL A 322 20.22 -20.56 3.81
C VAL A 322 21.12 -19.82 4.81
N ASP A 323 22.42 -20.09 4.83
CA ASP A 323 23.37 -19.39 5.71
C ASP A 323 23.38 -17.88 5.46
N ILE A 324 23.28 -17.47 4.19
CA ILE A 324 23.20 -16.06 3.81
C ILE A 324 21.88 -15.43 4.28
N TYR A 325 20.75 -16.08 4.02
CA TYR A 325 19.43 -15.65 4.48
C TYR A 325 19.42 -15.41 5.99
N TRP A 326 19.93 -16.36 6.77
CA TRP A 326 20.01 -16.21 8.22
C TRP A 326 20.89 -15.05 8.65
N LYS A 327 22.06 -14.93 8.04
CA LYS A 327 23.08 -13.98 8.48
C LYS A 327 22.77 -12.53 8.10
N TYR A 328 22.30 -12.31 6.87
CA TYR A 328 22.19 -10.97 6.28
C TYR A 328 20.74 -10.47 6.31
N PHE A 329 19.79 -11.28 5.83
CA PHE A 329 18.38 -10.91 5.86
C PHE A 329 17.82 -10.90 7.28
N LEU A 330 17.88 -12.04 7.99
CA LEU A 330 17.35 -12.15 9.36
C LEU A 330 18.28 -11.63 10.44
N ASN A 331 19.53 -11.27 10.13
CA ASN A 331 20.52 -10.79 11.10
C ASN A 331 20.70 -11.74 12.30
N GLU A 332 20.68 -13.04 12.04
CA GLU A 332 20.73 -14.13 13.03
C GLU A 332 19.61 -14.03 14.11
N ASN A 333 18.51 -13.34 13.80
CA ASN A 333 17.39 -13.11 14.71
C ASN A 333 16.13 -13.85 14.27
N VAL A 334 15.80 -14.92 14.99
CA VAL A 334 14.59 -15.74 14.79
C VAL A 334 13.27 -14.98 14.98
N SER A 335 13.30 -13.84 15.66
CA SER A 335 12.14 -12.97 15.88
C SER A 335 12.19 -11.70 15.02
N SER A 336 12.98 -11.71 13.96
CA SER A 336 12.99 -10.61 12.99
C SER A 336 11.62 -10.49 12.34
N LEU A 337 11.00 -9.31 12.43
CA LEU A 337 9.74 -9.00 11.76
C LEU A 337 9.88 -8.97 10.23
N LYS A 338 11.11 -8.99 9.68
CA LYS A 338 11.30 -9.18 8.23
C LYS A 338 10.71 -10.52 7.77
N HIS A 339 10.84 -11.57 8.59
CA HIS A 339 10.23 -12.87 8.30
C HIS A 339 8.71 -12.74 8.41
N GLY A 340 8.01 -13.06 7.31
CA GLY A 340 6.57 -12.84 7.21
C GLY A 340 6.19 -11.41 6.82
N ILE A 341 7.11 -10.55 6.40
CA ILE A 341 6.74 -9.26 5.77
C ILE A 341 7.45 -9.08 4.45
N TYR A 342 8.71 -9.50 4.38
CA TYR A 342 9.55 -9.34 3.20
C TYR A 342 9.71 -10.65 2.45
N HIS A 343 9.74 -10.53 1.13
CA HIS A 343 10.43 -11.49 0.28
C HIS A 343 11.93 -11.17 0.27
N TYR A 344 12.78 -12.19 0.22
CA TYR A 344 14.22 -12.03 0.14
C TYR A 344 14.77 -12.45 -1.22
N ALA A 345 15.39 -11.50 -1.92
CA ALA A 345 16.08 -11.74 -3.17
C ALA A 345 17.59 -11.59 -2.97
N ILE A 346 18.36 -12.46 -3.62
CA ILE A 346 19.82 -12.36 -3.59
C ILE A 346 20.45 -12.53 -4.96
N ILE A 347 21.26 -11.56 -5.37
CA ILE A 347 22.05 -11.62 -6.60
C ILE A 347 23.44 -12.18 -6.28
N ILE A 348 23.74 -13.35 -6.81
CA ILE A 348 24.96 -14.12 -6.56
C ILE A 348 25.79 -14.30 -7.85
N SER A 349 26.98 -14.90 -7.74
CA SER A 349 27.78 -15.27 -8.90
C SER A 349 27.15 -16.43 -9.70
N TYR A 350 27.35 -17.68 -9.25
CA TYR A 350 26.68 -18.87 -9.79
C TYR A 350 25.89 -19.61 -8.72
N SER A 351 24.78 -20.22 -9.13
CA SER A 351 24.06 -21.21 -8.33
C SER A 351 24.36 -22.64 -8.78
N SER A 352 23.85 -23.61 -8.02
CA SER A 352 23.74 -25.00 -8.46
C SER A 352 22.65 -25.24 -9.51
N SER A 353 21.76 -24.26 -9.75
CA SER A 353 20.70 -24.35 -10.75
C SER A 353 21.25 -24.22 -12.17
N LYS A 354 20.61 -24.94 -13.11
CA LYS A 354 20.98 -24.93 -14.53
C LYS A 354 20.62 -23.62 -15.23
N ARG A 355 19.67 -22.86 -14.69
CA ARG A 355 19.05 -21.70 -15.36
C ARG A 355 19.37 -20.37 -14.71
N GLY A 356 20.29 -20.36 -13.76
CA GLY A 356 20.77 -19.12 -13.17
C GLY A 356 19.79 -18.47 -12.20
N GLY A 357 18.76 -19.19 -11.74
CA GLY A 357 17.89 -18.79 -10.63
C GLY A 357 17.22 -20.01 -10.01
N HIS A 358 16.71 -19.84 -8.78
CA HIS A 358 15.71 -20.72 -8.14
C HIS A 358 15.18 -20.04 -6.87
N ALA A 359 13.93 -20.30 -6.51
CA ALA A 359 13.40 -20.06 -5.18
C ALA A 359 13.93 -21.09 -4.15
N PHE A 360 14.02 -20.70 -2.88
CA PHE A 360 14.49 -21.56 -1.79
C PHE A 360 13.83 -21.21 -0.46
N VAL A 361 13.83 -22.15 0.48
CA VAL A 361 13.30 -21.95 1.84
C VAL A 361 14.47 -21.62 2.76
N GLY A 362 14.50 -20.38 3.27
CA GLY A 362 15.52 -19.95 4.22
C GLY A 362 15.26 -20.45 5.65
N TYR A 363 13.98 -20.44 6.06
CA TYR A 363 13.56 -20.86 7.40
C TYR A 363 12.30 -21.72 7.40
N GLU A 364 11.11 -21.14 7.22
CA GLU A 364 9.82 -21.86 7.35
C GLU A 364 9.02 -21.88 6.05
N ASN A 365 9.07 -20.79 5.29
CA ASN A 365 8.29 -20.63 4.08
C ASN A 365 9.14 -20.33 2.84
N LEU A 366 8.54 -20.49 1.66
CA LEU A 366 9.12 -20.09 0.39
C LEU A 366 8.92 -18.57 0.17
N ASP A 367 9.70 -17.79 0.91
CA ASP A 367 9.75 -16.33 0.87
C ASP A 367 11.00 -15.79 0.16
N SER A 368 11.88 -16.68 -0.32
CA SER A 368 13.19 -16.29 -0.82
C SER A 368 13.58 -16.90 -2.16
N PHE A 369 14.39 -16.16 -2.92
CA PHE A 369 14.88 -16.59 -4.22
C PHE A 369 16.23 -15.96 -4.57
N LEU A 370 16.94 -16.60 -5.50
CA LEU A 370 18.27 -16.14 -5.91
C LEU A 370 18.43 -16.03 -7.41
N LEU A 371 19.31 -15.13 -7.83
CA LEU A 371 19.70 -14.89 -9.21
C LEU A 371 21.21 -15.00 -9.37
N ALA A 372 21.66 -15.85 -10.29
CA ALA A 372 23.03 -15.95 -10.73
C ALA A 372 23.35 -14.83 -11.74
N GLY A 373 23.84 -13.70 -11.25
CA GLY A 373 24.24 -12.57 -12.05
C GLY A 373 25.34 -12.91 -13.07
N GLU A 374 26.30 -13.76 -12.70
CA GLU A 374 27.36 -14.17 -13.62
C GLU A 374 26.82 -14.98 -14.80
N TYR A 375 25.80 -15.81 -14.55
CA TYR A 375 25.12 -16.56 -15.60
C TYR A 375 24.56 -15.59 -16.64
N ILE A 376 23.78 -14.58 -16.24
CA ILE A 376 23.21 -13.59 -17.15
C ILE A 376 24.31 -12.77 -17.86
N ASN A 377 25.30 -12.32 -17.11
CA ASN A 377 26.35 -11.42 -17.61
C ASN A 377 27.18 -12.01 -18.74
N LYS A 378 27.33 -13.33 -18.79
CA LYS A 378 28.08 -14.03 -19.85
C LYS A 378 27.43 -13.98 -21.22
N TRP A 379 26.10 -13.98 -21.31
CA TRP A 379 25.40 -14.11 -22.59
C TRP A 379 24.46 -12.95 -22.92
N ARG A 380 24.21 -12.01 -21.99
CA ARG A 380 23.51 -10.74 -22.23
C ARG A 380 24.39 -9.53 -21.93
N LYS A 381 24.20 -8.45 -22.71
CA LYS A 381 24.93 -7.18 -22.58
C LYS A 381 23.97 -6.00 -22.79
N GLY A 382 24.33 -4.84 -22.24
CA GLY A 382 23.57 -3.59 -22.42
C GLY A 382 22.11 -3.76 -21.98
N GLU A 383 21.19 -3.25 -22.78
CA GLU A 383 19.76 -3.25 -22.46
C GLU A 383 19.19 -4.67 -22.29
N SER A 384 19.60 -5.61 -23.14
CA SER A 384 19.15 -7.00 -23.02
C SER A 384 19.60 -7.69 -21.73
N ARG A 385 20.63 -7.16 -21.06
CA ARG A 385 21.04 -7.64 -19.72
C ARG A 385 20.07 -7.16 -18.67
N LYS A 386 19.69 -5.88 -18.69
CA LYS A 386 18.75 -5.29 -17.72
C LYS A 386 17.38 -5.96 -17.81
N ILE A 387 16.88 -6.18 -19.04
CA ILE A 387 15.65 -6.97 -19.28
C ILE A 387 15.80 -8.39 -18.73
N ALA A 388 16.96 -9.04 -18.93
CA ALA A 388 17.18 -10.40 -18.45
C ALA A 388 17.23 -10.50 -16.92
N TYR A 389 17.81 -9.50 -16.23
CA TYR A 389 17.78 -9.40 -14.77
C TYR A 389 16.36 -9.24 -14.26
N ALA A 390 15.59 -8.28 -14.80
CA ALA A 390 14.20 -8.08 -14.39
C ALA A 390 13.31 -9.30 -14.68
N SER A 391 13.45 -9.87 -15.88
CA SER A 391 12.66 -11.04 -16.31
C SER A 391 12.94 -12.28 -15.46
N LEU A 392 14.21 -12.56 -15.15
CA LEU A 392 14.53 -13.68 -14.27
C LEU A 392 14.11 -13.37 -12.82
N PHE A 393 14.29 -12.14 -12.35
CA PHE A 393 13.85 -11.74 -11.02
C PHE A 393 12.36 -12.00 -10.85
N MET A 394 11.55 -11.53 -11.80
CA MET A 394 10.11 -11.75 -11.82
C MET A 394 9.75 -13.23 -11.92
N HIS A 395 10.47 -14.01 -12.73
CA HIS A 395 10.26 -15.46 -12.84
C HIS A 395 10.44 -16.16 -11.49
N GLU A 396 11.56 -15.92 -10.82
CA GLU A 396 11.86 -16.56 -9.53
C GLU A 396 10.94 -16.04 -8.43
N PHE A 397 10.58 -14.76 -8.48
CA PHE A 397 9.61 -14.15 -7.59
C PHE A 397 8.21 -14.78 -7.74
N GLY A 398 7.81 -15.17 -8.96
CA GLY A 398 6.55 -15.86 -9.25
C GLY A 398 6.38 -17.17 -8.48
N HIS A 399 7.48 -17.87 -8.18
CA HIS A 399 7.45 -19.05 -7.32
C HIS A 399 7.09 -18.71 -5.87
N THR A 400 7.57 -17.58 -5.34
CA THR A 400 7.17 -17.10 -4.00
C THR A 400 5.74 -16.54 -3.96
N LEU A 401 5.10 -16.42 -5.14
CA LEU A 401 3.68 -16.09 -5.30
C LEU A 401 2.84 -17.33 -5.67
N GLY A 402 3.40 -18.53 -5.61
CA GLY A 402 2.67 -19.78 -5.77
C GLY A 402 2.53 -20.32 -7.19
N ILE A 403 3.25 -19.77 -8.18
CA ILE A 403 3.25 -20.30 -9.55
C ILE A 403 4.33 -21.37 -9.71
N PHE A 404 3.95 -22.59 -10.07
CA PHE A 404 4.86 -23.72 -10.29
C PHE A 404 4.51 -24.52 -11.54
N ASP A 405 5.33 -25.52 -11.87
CA ASP A 405 5.16 -26.39 -13.05
C ASP A 405 3.87 -27.22 -13.02
N ASP A 406 3.32 -27.47 -11.82
CA ASP A 406 2.03 -28.13 -11.61
C ASP A 406 0.82 -27.18 -11.72
N THR A 407 1.01 -25.87 -11.58
CA THR A 407 -0.02 -24.84 -11.81
C THR A 407 -0.51 -24.87 -13.26
N PHE A 408 0.44 -24.85 -14.20
CA PHE A 408 0.16 -24.93 -15.62
C PHE A 408 1.37 -25.51 -16.36
N GLY A 409 1.14 -26.51 -17.22
CA GLY A 409 2.22 -27.24 -17.87
C GLY A 409 3.10 -26.44 -18.85
N GLY A 410 2.90 -25.12 -19.00
CA GLY A 410 3.81 -24.21 -19.71
C GLY A 410 4.83 -23.52 -18.78
N VAL A 411 4.57 -23.47 -17.47
CA VAL A 411 5.48 -22.99 -16.42
C VAL A 411 6.66 -23.96 -16.33
N ASP A 412 7.88 -23.42 -16.28
CA ASP A 412 9.14 -24.19 -16.14
C ASP A 412 9.33 -25.36 -17.11
N ASN A 413 8.62 -25.33 -18.24
CA ASN A 413 8.60 -26.47 -19.11
C ASN A 413 9.90 -26.50 -19.94
N GLU A 414 10.77 -27.47 -19.65
CA GLU A 414 12.03 -27.68 -20.37
C GLU A 414 11.86 -27.88 -21.89
N SER A 415 10.69 -28.31 -22.35
CA SER A 415 10.37 -28.42 -23.78
C SER A 415 9.98 -27.09 -24.45
N CYS A 416 9.94 -25.98 -23.72
CA CYS A 416 9.69 -24.63 -24.24
C CYS A 416 10.95 -23.90 -24.73
N ASN A 417 12.15 -24.48 -24.55
CA ASN A 417 13.41 -23.77 -24.77
C ASN A 417 13.85 -23.63 -26.22
N ALA A 418 13.41 -24.53 -27.10
CA ALA A 418 13.95 -24.62 -28.43
C ALA A 418 12.89 -24.98 -29.48
N PRO A 419 12.97 -24.42 -30.70
CA PRO A 419 11.99 -24.68 -31.76
C PRO A 419 11.81 -26.14 -32.19
N TRP A 420 12.74 -27.05 -31.85
CA TRP A 420 12.62 -28.47 -32.14
C TRP A 420 11.92 -29.28 -31.03
N LEU A 421 11.57 -28.66 -29.91
CA LEU A 421 10.85 -29.28 -28.80
C LEU A 421 9.35 -28.92 -28.87
N ALA A 422 8.49 -29.83 -28.40
CA ALA A 422 7.04 -29.70 -28.58
C ALA A 422 6.44 -28.51 -27.78
N GLY A 423 6.90 -28.29 -26.54
CA GLY A 423 6.41 -27.20 -25.68
C GLY A 423 6.60 -25.82 -26.30
N TYR A 424 7.70 -25.62 -27.03
CA TYR A 424 8.03 -24.36 -27.70
C TYR A 424 6.88 -23.86 -28.58
N TRP A 425 6.18 -24.77 -29.25
CA TRP A 425 5.03 -24.45 -30.11
C TRP A 425 3.71 -24.54 -29.36
N LYS A 426 3.54 -25.56 -28.51
CA LYS A 426 2.30 -25.78 -27.75
C LYS A 426 1.96 -24.59 -26.85
N TYR A 427 2.95 -24.04 -26.15
CA TYR A 427 2.82 -22.93 -25.21
C TYR A 427 3.36 -21.62 -25.77
N ARG A 428 3.44 -21.45 -27.09
CA ARG A 428 3.95 -20.22 -27.71
C ARG A 428 3.10 -18.98 -27.36
N ASN A 429 1.82 -19.19 -27.10
CA ASN A 429 0.89 -18.12 -26.76
C ASN A 429 0.99 -17.75 -25.28
N TYR A 430 1.56 -18.60 -24.44
CA TYR A 430 1.79 -18.30 -23.03
C TYR A 430 2.91 -17.27 -22.86
N LYS A 431 2.55 -15.98 -22.92
CA LYS A 431 3.46 -14.82 -22.89
C LYS A 431 3.78 -14.42 -21.45
N SER A 432 4.54 -15.26 -20.77
CA SER A 432 4.91 -15.06 -19.37
C SER A 432 6.40 -15.29 -19.17
N CYS A 433 7.02 -14.56 -18.24
CA CYS A 433 8.37 -14.86 -17.79
C CYS A 433 8.48 -16.27 -17.18
N MET A 434 7.39 -16.88 -16.69
CA MET A 434 7.31 -18.26 -16.19
C MET A 434 7.53 -19.32 -17.29
N ASN A 435 7.37 -18.95 -18.56
CA ASN A 435 7.64 -19.81 -19.69
C ASN A 435 9.10 -19.70 -20.13
N TYR A 436 9.85 -20.79 -20.15
CA TYR A 436 11.25 -20.80 -20.57
C TYR A 436 11.54 -20.32 -21.99
N ARG A 437 10.51 -20.21 -22.84
CA ARG A 437 10.63 -19.53 -24.14
C ARG A 437 10.87 -18.02 -24.01
N TYR A 438 10.32 -17.41 -22.96
CA TYR A 438 10.28 -15.96 -22.73
C TYR A 438 11.02 -15.52 -21.47
N ALA A 439 11.40 -16.46 -20.60
CA ALA A 439 12.39 -16.24 -19.55
C ALA A 439 13.60 -15.48 -20.13
N PHE A 440 14.02 -14.42 -19.44
CA PHE A 440 15.06 -13.47 -19.86
C PHE A 440 14.72 -12.52 -21.03
N GLY A 441 13.45 -12.38 -21.39
CA GLY A 441 13.02 -11.56 -22.53
C GLY A 441 11.70 -10.82 -22.35
N ILE A 442 10.86 -11.23 -21.42
CA ILE A 442 9.60 -10.56 -21.04
C ILE A 442 9.63 -10.28 -19.54
N VAL A 443 9.30 -9.06 -19.14
CA VAL A 443 9.13 -8.67 -17.73
C VAL A 443 7.64 -8.49 -17.51
N ASP A 444 6.94 -9.62 -17.49
CA ASP A 444 5.50 -9.67 -17.28
C ASP A 444 5.10 -11.12 -16.96
N TYR A 445 3.97 -11.29 -16.30
CA TYR A 445 3.24 -12.54 -16.30
C TYR A 445 2.16 -12.52 -17.37
N SER A 446 1.59 -13.68 -17.71
CA SER A 446 0.50 -13.69 -18.69
C SER A 446 -0.83 -13.34 -18.03
N ASP A 447 -1.66 -12.60 -18.76
CA ASP A 447 -3.06 -12.26 -18.44
C ASP A 447 -4.07 -13.22 -19.09
N GLY A 448 -3.60 -14.28 -19.77
CA GLY A 448 -4.44 -15.27 -20.45
C GLY A 448 -5.12 -14.76 -21.75
N SER A 449 -4.79 -13.56 -22.23
CA SER A 449 -5.46 -12.94 -23.37
C SER A 449 -5.00 -13.44 -24.76
N HIS A 450 -3.90 -14.20 -24.84
CA HIS A 450 -3.26 -14.62 -26.09
C HIS A 450 -3.80 -15.95 -26.66
N GLY A 451 -4.94 -16.43 -26.16
CA GLY A 451 -5.70 -17.54 -26.72
C GLY A 451 -5.29 -18.92 -26.21
N ILE A 452 -5.26 -19.93 -27.09
CA ILE A 452 -5.09 -21.33 -26.66
C ILE A 452 -3.73 -21.56 -25.96
N ASN A 453 -3.77 -22.29 -24.84
CA ASN A 453 -2.63 -22.56 -23.97
C ASN A 453 -1.93 -21.29 -23.47
N ASP A 454 -2.69 -20.23 -23.23
CA ASP A 454 -2.26 -19.07 -22.48
C ASP A 454 -2.92 -19.08 -21.11
N PHE A 455 -2.12 -19.27 -20.06
CA PHE A 455 -2.60 -19.33 -18.68
C PHE A 455 -2.52 -17.94 -18.07
N ASP A 456 -3.56 -17.57 -17.30
CA ASP A 456 -3.65 -16.28 -16.63
C ASP A 456 -2.92 -16.36 -15.29
N ASP A 457 -1.62 -16.08 -15.34
CA ASP A 457 -0.74 -16.07 -14.19
C ASP A 457 -1.14 -14.98 -13.19
N TRP A 458 -1.41 -13.77 -13.68
CA TRP A 458 -1.77 -12.60 -12.87
C TRP A 458 -3.01 -12.85 -12.02
N ARG A 459 -3.97 -13.61 -12.52
CA ARG A 459 -5.13 -14.03 -11.74
C ARG A 459 -4.85 -15.20 -10.80
N SER A 460 -3.76 -15.95 -11.03
CA SER A 460 -3.41 -17.14 -10.27
C SER A 460 -2.46 -16.89 -9.10
N ILE A 461 -1.71 -15.79 -9.10
CA ILE A 461 -0.78 -15.47 -8.00
C ILE A 461 -1.53 -15.42 -6.67
N ASN A 462 -0.87 -15.94 -5.64
CA ASN A 462 -1.32 -15.87 -4.26
C ASN A 462 -0.32 -15.01 -3.49
N LEU A 463 -0.73 -13.78 -3.17
CA LEU A 463 0.12 -12.84 -2.44
C LEU A 463 0.46 -13.34 -1.03
N LYS A 464 -0.39 -14.18 -0.42
CA LYS A 464 -0.14 -14.76 0.92
C LYS A 464 0.77 -15.99 0.88
N PHE A 465 1.19 -16.46 -0.31
CA PHE A 465 1.89 -17.74 -0.45
C PHE A 465 3.19 -17.79 0.35
N PHE A 466 3.92 -16.68 0.46
CA PHE A 466 5.17 -16.60 1.23
C PHE A 466 4.99 -16.79 2.75
N LYS A 467 3.74 -16.76 3.26
CA LYS A 467 3.41 -17.11 4.66
C LYS A 467 2.84 -18.52 4.81
N ASP A 468 2.18 -19.02 3.75
CA ASP A 468 1.42 -20.27 3.74
C ASP A 468 1.91 -21.26 2.67
N SER A 469 3.23 -21.42 2.57
CA SER A 469 3.85 -22.28 1.55
C SER A 469 3.93 -23.77 1.93
N PHE A 470 3.14 -24.21 2.91
CA PHE A 470 3.23 -25.54 3.54
C PHE A 470 2.99 -26.75 2.62
N TYR A 471 2.45 -26.55 1.41
CA TYR A 471 2.33 -27.59 0.38
C TYR A 471 3.50 -27.59 -0.60
N TYR A 472 4.47 -26.68 -0.49
CA TYR A 472 5.68 -26.67 -1.30
C TYR A 472 6.51 -27.93 -0.96
N PRO A 473 6.69 -28.88 -1.90
CA PRO A 473 7.31 -30.18 -1.62
C PRO A 473 8.84 -30.12 -1.54
N GLY A 474 9.44 -28.94 -1.38
CA GLY A 474 10.88 -28.69 -1.55
C GLY A 474 11.76 -28.88 -0.31
N VAL A 475 11.35 -29.69 0.66
CA VAL A 475 12.20 -30.08 1.82
C VAL A 475 12.75 -31.50 1.64
#